data_AF-A0A0E2P1J3-F1
#
_entry.id   AF-A0A0E2P1J3-F1
#
_cell.length_a   1.000
_cell.length_b   1.000
_cell.length_c   1.000
_cell.angle_alpha   90.00
_cell.angle_beta   90.00
_cell.angle_gamma   90.00
#
_symmetry.space_group_name_H-M   'P 1'
#
loop_
_entity.id
_entity.type
_entity.pdbx_description
1 polymer ?
#
loop_
_entity_poly.entity_id
_entity_poly.type
_entity_poly.pdbx_seq_one_letter_code
_entity_poly.pdbx_strand_id
1 'polypeptide(L)'
;MTFALAMVTARVAFVGADRLYSGVDSMKSFAATKMARLETADGHGFITYAGAGARSGSKPFEVCEWIEGVLRGANRTLDQTLREIAAAAEEQGFDKHAPGHTFGYVGFIDGKARVAAITSLDQMQMRLETGASTIDTKGQTKFRVMDLKLGPRVYSFGIALGSGAPHFLPVTIMQTMTRQAARARTKERAADRLCAWFVRMNREISAKEPATVGPQALCAWAYREGGGAHSAYDADGCRINNTSMLPLISKGFPMNQVLGPLWEHVQRQMATGWKTGEAPPVPSQEELNAITRSIDDRPKRKF
;
A
#
# COMPACT_ATOMS: atom_id res chain seq x y z
N MET A 1 -0.94 2.61 18.49
CA MET A 1 -0.83 3.70 17.48
C MET A 1 0.09 3.24 16.37
N THR A 2 0.10 3.90 15.22
CA THR A 2 1.08 3.70 14.15
C THR A 2 1.36 5.10 13.61
N PHE A 3 2.54 5.33 13.07
CA PHE A 3 2.84 6.59 12.42
C PHE A 3 3.17 6.31 10.96
N ALA A 4 2.17 6.53 10.11
CA ALA A 4 2.32 6.51 8.66
C ALA A 4 1.99 7.88 8.08
N LEU A 5 2.45 8.11 6.85
CA LEU A 5 2.31 9.36 6.13
C LEU A 5 2.30 9.07 4.63
N ALA A 6 1.39 9.71 3.90
CA ALA A 6 1.28 9.57 2.44
C ALA A 6 0.98 10.92 1.79
N MET A 7 1.90 11.43 0.97
CA MET A 7 1.92 12.78 0.36
C MET A 7 2.22 12.71 -1.15
N VAL A 8 1.77 13.68 -1.98
CA VAL A 8 1.88 13.55 -3.44
C VAL A 8 2.58 14.64 -4.29
N THR A 9 2.79 15.91 -3.97
CA THR A 9 3.42 16.93 -4.85
C THR A 9 3.04 16.92 -6.37
N ALA A 10 3.68 17.76 -7.19
CA ALA A 10 3.55 17.71 -8.65
C ALA A 10 4.54 16.75 -9.32
N ARG A 11 5.56 16.27 -8.58
CA ARG A 11 6.71 15.53 -9.14
C ARG A 11 7.02 14.22 -8.41
N VAL A 12 6.61 14.10 -7.15
CA VAL A 12 7.01 13.04 -6.21
C VAL A 12 5.82 12.60 -5.36
N ALA A 13 5.38 11.35 -5.54
CA ALA A 13 4.57 10.65 -4.55
C ALA A 13 5.49 10.09 -3.47
N PHE A 14 5.12 10.24 -2.20
CA PHE A 14 5.95 9.90 -1.04
C PHE A 14 5.10 9.22 0.02
N VAL A 15 5.62 8.13 0.58
CA VAL A 15 5.08 7.51 1.80
C VAL A 15 6.18 7.29 2.83
N GLY A 16 5.84 7.42 4.11
CA GLY A 16 6.71 7.10 5.23
C GLY A 16 5.92 6.36 6.30
N ALA A 17 6.52 5.35 6.94
CA ALA A 17 5.89 4.66 8.07
C ALA A 17 6.92 4.21 9.11
N ASP A 18 6.50 4.19 10.37
CA ASP A 18 7.20 3.50 11.45
C ASP A 18 7.15 1.98 11.24
N ARG A 19 8.10 1.27 11.86
CA ARG A 19 8.25 -0.18 11.67
C ARG A 19 7.83 -1.03 12.87
N LEU A 20 7.13 -0.48 13.87
CA LEU A 20 6.73 -1.24 15.06
C LEU A 20 5.37 -1.94 14.87
N TYR A 21 5.30 -3.20 15.26
CA TYR A 21 4.04 -3.89 15.56
C TYR A 21 3.66 -3.70 17.03
N SER A 22 2.67 -2.87 17.31
CA SER A 22 2.13 -2.69 18.67
C SER A 22 1.15 -3.81 19.04
N GLY A 23 1.17 -4.27 20.29
CA GLY A 23 0.16 -5.19 20.83
C GLY A 23 0.44 -6.69 20.64
N VAL A 24 1.63 -7.06 20.15
CA VAL A 24 2.09 -8.45 20.06
C VAL A 24 3.49 -8.50 20.67
N ASP A 25 3.61 -8.95 21.92
CA ASP A 25 4.90 -8.93 22.66
C ASP A 25 6.02 -9.71 21.96
N SER A 26 5.67 -10.79 21.25
CA SER A 26 6.62 -11.60 20.46
C SER A 26 7.16 -10.89 19.21
N MET A 27 6.58 -9.76 18.80
CA MET A 27 6.88 -9.04 17.56
C MET A 27 7.40 -7.62 17.79
N LYS A 28 7.67 -7.23 19.04
CA LYS A 28 8.28 -5.92 19.35
C LYS A 28 9.63 -5.68 18.65
N SER A 29 10.30 -6.75 18.20
CA SER A 29 11.54 -6.73 17.42
C SER A 29 11.35 -6.90 15.90
N PHE A 30 10.14 -7.21 15.42
CA PHE A 30 9.90 -7.47 14.00
C PHE A 30 9.58 -6.16 13.27
N ALA A 31 10.37 -5.87 12.25
CA ALA A 31 10.35 -4.58 11.58
C ALA A 31 9.31 -4.55 10.44
N ALA A 32 8.09 -4.15 10.78
CA ALA A 32 6.90 -4.13 9.92
C ALA A 32 7.11 -3.39 8.59
N THR A 33 6.46 -3.89 7.53
CA THR A 33 6.37 -3.21 6.24
C THR A 33 4.95 -2.68 6.03
N LYS A 34 4.71 -1.43 6.45
CA LYS A 34 3.38 -0.80 6.44
C LYS A 34 3.04 -0.06 5.13
N MET A 35 3.67 -0.44 4.03
CA MET A 35 3.48 0.18 2.72
C MET A 35 3.78 -0.78 1.58
N ALA A 36 3.07 -0.61 0.46
CA ALA A 36 3.26 -1.36 -0.77
C ALA A 36 3.27 -0.42 -1.98
N ARG A 37 4.04 -0.78 -3.01
CA ARG A 37 3.99 -0.11 -4.31
C ARG A 37 2.82 -0.67 -5.12
N LEU A 38 2.01 0.24 -5.65
CA LEU A 38 0.82 -0.09 -6.42
C LEU A 38 0.97 0.44 -7.84
N GLU A 39 1.01 -0.46 -8.83
CA GLU A 39 0.95 -0.12 -10.25
C GLU A 39 -0.36 -0.64 -10.84
N THR A 40 -1.18 0.30 -11.31
CA THR A 40 -2.50 0.06 -11.89
C THR A 40 -2.47 0.27 -13.40
N ALA A 41 -3.52 -0.15 -14.11
CA ALA A 41 -3.63 0.05 -15.55
C ALA A 41 -3.44 1.53 -15.97
N ASP A 42 -3.98 2.44 -15.15
CA ASP A 42 -4.04 3.88 -15.34
C ASP A 42 -2.97 4.67 -14.59
N GLY A 43 -2.11 4.02 -13.79
CA GLY A 43 -1.13 4.78 -13.01
C GLY A 43 -0.22 3.97 -12.09
N HIS A 44 0.41 4.69 -11.16
CA HIS A 44 1.33 4.11 -10.17
C HIS A 44 1.43 4.98 -8.91
N GLY A 45 1.78 4.36 -7.80
CA GLY A 45 1.92 5.03 -6.52
C GLY A 45 2.21 4.08 -5.38
N PHE A 46 1.76 4.46 -4.19
CA PHE A 46 1.90 3.67 -2.98
C PHE A 46 0.59 3.63 -2.23
N ILE A 47 0.38 2.52 -1.54
CA ILE A 47 -0.62 2.38 -0.50
C ILE A 47 0.07 2.14 0.84
N THR A 48 -0.43 2.78 1.90
CA THR A 48 -0.01 2.57 3.29
C THR A 48 -1.24 2.36 4.16
N TYR A 49 -1.07 1.82 5.36
CA TYR A 49 -2.19 1.49 6.24
C TYR A 49 -1.82 1.70 7.71
N ALA A 50 -2.86 1.82 8.54
CA ALA A 50 -2.70 1.59 9.97
C ALA A 50 -3.92 1.09 10.69
N GLY A 51 -3.68 0.68 11.93
CA GLY A 51 -4.60 -0.06 12.77
C GLY A 51 -4.66 -1.53 12.36
N ALA A 52 -4.53 -1.87 11.09
CA ALA A 52 -4.61 -3.25 10.60
C ALA A 52 -3.26 -3.94 10.77
N GLY A 53 -3.14 -5.03 11.52
CA GLY A 53 -1.89 -5.83 11.57
C GLY A 53 -1.73 -6.71 12.81
N ALA A 54 -2.20 -6.24 13.98
CA ALA A 54 -2.22 -7.04 15.20
C ALA A 54 -3.60 -7.69 15.39
N ARG A 55 -3.68 -9.02 15.24
CA ARG A 55 -4.84 -9.81 15.68
C ARG A 55 -4.46 -10.51 16.99
N SER A 56 -5.23 -10.31 18.04
CA SER A 56 -5.02 -11.02 19.32
C SER A 56 -5.17 -12.53 19.11
N GLY A 57 -4.22 -13.33 19.61
CA GLY A 57 -4.30 -14.80 19.63
C GLY A 57 -4.07 -15.53 18.28
N SER A 58 -3.62 -14.85 17.22
CA SER A 58 -3.33 -15.47 15.92
C SER A 58 -2.03 -14.95 15.30
N LYS A 59 -1.51 -15.64 14.27
CA LYS A 59 -0.30 -15.22 13.55
C LYS A 59 -0.49 -13.77 13.03
N PRO A 60 0.51 -12.89 13.17
CA PRO A 60 0.45 -11.52 12.66
C PRO A 60 0.03 -11.48 11.19
N PHE A 61 -0.76 -10.47 10.84
CA PHE A 61 -1.29 -10.29 9.50
C PHE A 61 -0.52 -9.16 8.80
N GLU A 62 0.37 -9.53 7.88
CA GLU A 62 1.11 -8.58 7.03
C GLU A 62 0.15 -8.03 5.95
N VAL A 63 -0.52 -6.92 6.27
CA VAL A 63 -1.54 -6.32 5.40
C VAL A 63 -1.02 -6.03 4.00
N CYS A 64 0.23 -5.59 3.86
CA CYS A 64 0.81 -5.33 2.54
C CYS A 64 1.07 -6.60 1.72
N GLU A 65 1.46 -7.72 2.36
CA GLU A 65 1.57 -9.02 1.67
C GLU A 65 0.19 -9.53 1.23
N TRP A 66 -0.83 -9.31 2.04
CA TRP A 66 -2.20 -9.63 1.67
C TRP A 66 -2.72 -8.75 0.52
N ILE A 67 -2.51 -7.43 0.57
CA ILE A 67 -2.86 -6.51 -0.53
C ILE A 67 -2.17 -6.99 -1.81
N GLU A 68 -0.90 -7.39 -1.72
CA GLU A 68 -0.18 -7.97 -2.86
C GLU A 68 -0.90 -9.22 -3.37
N GLY A 69 -1.24 -10.17 -2.51
CA GLY A 69 -1.98 -11.38 -2.90
C GLY A 69 -3.37 -11.14 -3.50
N VAL A 70 -4.10 -10.12 -3.03
CA VAL A 70 -5.44 -9.75 -3.54
C VAL A 70 -5.39 -9.04 -4.89
N LEU A 71 -4.36 -8.22 -5.11
CA LEU A 71 -4.30 -7.30 -6.25
C LEU A 71 -3.36 -7.74 -7.36
N ARG A 72 -2.51 -8.75 -7.12
CA ARG A 72 -1.52 -9.22 -8.10
C ARG A 72 -2.17 -9.52 -9.45
N GLY A 73 -1.60 -8.98 -10.52
CA GLY A 73 -1.91 -9.42 -11.89
C GLY A 73 -3.23 -8.97 -12.49
N ALA A 74 -4.01 -8.16 -11.77
CA ALA A 74 -5.39 -7.91 -12.17
C ALA A 74 -5.56 -6.83 -13.25
N ASN A 75 -4.49 -6.11 -13.60
CA ASN A 75 -4.47 -4.97 -14.52
C ASN A 75 -5.71 -4.05 -14.36
N ARG A 76 -6.08 -3.78 -13.11
CA ARG A 76 -7.25 -2.96 -12.74
C ARG A 76 -6.89 -1.48 -12.76
N THR A 77 -7.89 -0.64 -12.96
CA THR A 77 -7.79 0.79 -12.64
C THR A 77 -7.58 1.00 -11.14
N LEU A 78 -7.11 2.18 -10.74
CA LEU A 78 -6.98 2.52 -9.33
C LEU A 78 -8.33 2.40 -8.60
N ASP A 79 -9.40 2.92 -9.17
CA ASP A 79 -10.72 2.93 -8.52
C ASP A 79 -11.22 1.51 -8.25
N GLN A 80 -11.08 0.61 -9.24
CA GLN A 80 -11.41 -0.82 -9.07
C GLN A 80 -10.55 -1.46 -7.98
N THR A 81 -9.26 -1.13 -7.96
CA THR A 81 -8.30 -1.64 -6.97
C THR A 81 -8.68 -1.22 -5.55
N LEU A 82 -8.93 0.07 -5.32
CA LEU A 82 -9.30 0.59 -4.01
C LEU A 82 -10.63 0.02 -3.52
N ARG A 83 -11.59 -0.21 -4.43
CA ARG A 83 -12.87 -0.86 -4.09
C ARG A 83 -12.69 -2.32 -3.69
N GLU A 84 -11.81 -3.07 -4.37
CA GLU A 84 -11.51 -4.47 -3.98
C GLU A 84 -10.86 -4.50 -2.59
N ILE A 85 -9.91 -3.61 -2.31
CA ILE A 85 -9.31 -3.50 -0.97
C ILE A 85 -10.37 -3.18 0.09
N ALA A 86 -11.31 -2.27 -0.20
CA ALA A 86 -12.38 -1.90 0.72
C ALA A 86 -13.32 -3.09 1.01
N ALA A 87 -13.75 -3.81 -0.04
CA ALA A 87 -14.59 -5.00 0.11
C ALA A 87 -13.87 -6.10 0.89
N ALA A 88 -12.59 -6.31 0.59
CA ALA A 88 -11.80 -7.33 1.24
C ALA A 88 -11.47 -6.96 2.71
N ALA A 89 -11.29 -5.67 3.03
CA ALA A 89 -11.15 -5.21 4.42
C ALA A 89 -12.43 -5.45 5.26
N GLU A 90 -13.61 -5.31 4.65
CA GLU A 90 -14.89 -5.64 5.29
C GLU A 90 -15.05 -7.15 5.49
N GLU A 91 -14.74 -7.96 4.48
CA GLU A 91 -14.81 -9.43 4.57
C GLU A 91 -13.91 -9.96 5.70
N GLN A 92 -12.72 -9.35 5.84
CA GLN A 92 -11.79 -9.65 6.91
C GLN A 92 -12.22 -9.12 8.29
N GLY A 93 -13.28 -8.31 8.35
CA GLY A 93 -13.80 -7.72 9.57
C GLY A 93 -12.77 -6.87 10.30
N PHE A 94 -11.98 -6.05 9.58
CA PHE A 94 -10.96 -5.22 10.21
C PHE A 94 -11.57 -4.30 11.28
N ASP A 95 -12.78 -3.79 11.05
CA ASP A 95 -13.56 -2.98 12.00
C ASP A 95 -13.94 -3.70 13.31
N LYS A 96 -13.86 -5.04 13.38
CA LYS A 96 -14.23 -5.82 14.57
C LYS A 96 -13.21 -5.73 15.69
N HIS A 97 -11.93 -5.51 15.37
CA HIS A 97 -10.84 -5.61 16.33
C HIS A 97 -10.42 -4.25 16.89
N ALA A 98 -10.56 -3.18 16.11
CA ALA A 98 -10.47 -1.82 16.59
C ALA A 98 -11.24 -0.87 15.68
N PRO A 99 -11.88 0.19 16.21
CA PRO A 99 -12.20 1.34 15.40
C PRO A 99 -10.86 2.00 15.01
N GLY A 100 -10.65 2.34 13.73
CA GLY A 100 -9.54 3.21 13.32
C GLY A 100 -8.93 2.90 11.97
N HIS A 101 -9.33 1.80 11.33
CA HIS A 101 -8.59 1.24 10.21
C HIS A 101 -8.71 2.11 8.98
N THR A 102 -7.58 2.63 8.52
CA THR A 102 -7.52 3.47 7.34
C THR A 102 -6.36 3.08 6.45
N PHE A 103 -6.62 3.08 5.16
CA PHE A 103 -5.62 2.93 4.11
C PHE A 103 -5.49 4.27 3.37
N GLY A 104 -4.27 4.65 3.02
CA GLY A 104 -3.98 5.84 2.25
C GLY A 104 -3.26 5.49 0.97
N TYR A 105 -3.78 5.98 -0.16
CA TYR A 105 -3.12 5.91 -1.45
C TYR A 105 -2.62 7.29 -1.87
N VAL A 106 -1.39 7.32 -2.39
CA VAL A 106 -0.83 8.48 -3.11
C VAL A 106 -0.10 8.04 -4.35
N GLY A 107 -0.29 8.76 -5.45
CA GLY A 107 0.34 8.40 -6.71
C GLY A 107 -0.02 9.32 -7.86
N PHE A 108 0.22 8.81 -9.06
CA PHE A 108 -0.07 9.49 -10.31
C PHE A 108 -0.96 8.59 -11.18
N ILE A 109 -2.14 9.10 -11.53
CA ILE A 109 -3.08 8.48 -12.48
C ILE A 109 -3.13 9.36 -13.72
N ASP A 110 -2.84 8.78 -14.89
CA ASP A 110 -2.69 9.51 -16.16
C ASP A 110 -1.77 10.75 -16.02
N GLY A 111 -0.68 10.60 -15.24
CA GLY A 111 0.28 11.67 -14.95
C GLY A 111 -0.23 12.76 -13.99
N LYS A 112 -1.44 12.65 -13.43
CA LYS A 112 -2.02 13.59 -12.48
C LYS A 112 -1.92 13.07 -11.06
N ALA A 113 -1.52 13.94 -10.13
CA ALA A 113 -1.45 13.61 -8.72
C ALA A 113 -2.83 13.17 -8.20
N ARG A 114 -2.88 12.01 -7.54
CA ARG A 114 -4.08 11.45 -6.95
C ARG A 114 -3.82 11.04 -5.51
N VAL A 115 -4.83 11.27 -4.68
CA VAL A 115 -4.87 10.86 -3.28
C VAL A 115 -6.23 10.25 -3.02
N ALA A 116 -6.23 9.09 -2.38
CA ALA A 116 -7.44 8.44 -1.95
C ALA A 116 -7.25 7.83 -0.56
N ALA A 117 -8.34 7.61 0.14
CA ALA A 117 -8.35 6.88 1.40
C ALA A 117 -9.42 5.79 1.39
N ILE A 118 -9.21 4.74 2.18
CA ILE A 118 -10.23 3.72 2.47
C ILE A 118 -10.41 3.70 3.98
N THR A 119 -11.63 3.91 4.47
CA THR A 119 -11.92 3.96 5.91
C THR A 119 -13.33 3.45 6.23
N SER A 120 -13.62 3.10 7.49
CA SER A 120 -14.98 2.77 7.92
C SER A 120 -15.81 4.03 8.13
N LEU A 121 -17.10 3.97 7.78
CA LEU A 121 -18.03 5.11 7.76
C LEU A 121 -18.10 5.90 9.08
N ASP A 122 -17.86 5.26 10.23
CA ASP A 122 -18.12 5.83 11.55
C ASP A 122 -16.99 6.75 12.07
N GLN A 123 -15.90 6.94 11.32
CA GLN A 123 -14.67 7.53 11.88
C GLN A 123 -14.22 8.85 11.27
N MET A 124 -14.77 9.26 10.14
CA MET A 124 -14.33 10.49 9.48
C MET A 124 -15.33 11.64 9.66
N GLN A 125 -15.31 12.26 10.85
CA GLN A 125 -15.60 13.70 10.94
C GLN A 125 -14.38 14.46 10.39
N MET A 126 -14.40 14.74 9.09
CA MET A 126 -13.35 15.53 8.46
C MET A 126 -13.40 16.99 8.96
N ARG A 127 -12.41 17.41 9.76
CA ARG A 127 -12.11 18.85 9.88
C ARG A 127 -11.33 19.31 8.66
N LEU A 128 -12.00 19.43 7.52
CA LEU A 128 -11.50 20.23 6.41
C LEU A 128 -11.92 21.67 6.68
N GLU A 129 -11.07 22.42 7.39
CA GLU A 129 -11.21 23.90 7.49
C GLU A 129 -10.94 24.60 6.14
N THR A 130 -10.59 23.85 5.10
CA THR A 130 -10.45 24.35 3.73
C THR A 130 -11.44 23.58 2.86
N GLY A 131 -12.40 24.28 2.22
CA GLY A 131 -13.53 23.74 1.46
C GLY A 131 -13.20 22.82 0.26
N ALA A 132 -12.44 21.76 0.49
CA ALA A 132 -12.33 20.62 -0.39
C ALA A 132 -13.58 19.76 -0.20
N SER A 133 -14.42 19.67 -1.23
CA SER A 133 -15.56 18.77 -1.21
C SER A 133 -15.07 17.32 -1.26
N THR A 134 -15.47 16.50 -0.29
CA THR A 134 -15.46 15.04 -0.43
C THR A 134 -16.32 14.66 -1.63
N ILE A 135 -15.78 13.88 -2.57
CA ILE A 135 -16.57 13.36 -3.69
C ILE A 135 -16.67 11.84 -3.57
N ASP A 136 -17.93 11.45 -3.42
CA ASP A 136 -18.58 10.18 -3.70
C ASP A 136 -18.26 8.95 -2.83
N THR A 137 -19.16 8.74 -1.86
CA THR A 137 -19.32 7.55 -1.03
C THR A 137 -20.01 6.39 -1.77
N LYS A 138 -19.66 6.13 -3.03
CA LYS A 138 -20.24 5.02 -3.80
C LYS A 138 -19.57 3.70 -3.43
N GLY A 139 -20.08 3.06 -2.39
CA GLY A 139 -19.77 1.68 -2.02
C GLY A 139 -20.94 1.07 -1.25
N GLN A 140 -21.26 -0.19 -1.53
CA GLN A 140 -22.22 -0.97 -0.74
C GLN A 140 -21.59 -1.53 0.56
N THR A 141 -20.31 -1.26 0.77
CA THR A 141 -19.46 -1.79 1.84
C THR A 141 -19.32 -0.82 3.01
N LYS A 142 -19.08 -1.35 4.21
CA LYS A 142 -18.79 -0.56 5.43
C LYS A 142 -17.51 0.26 5.31
N PHE A 143 -16.50 -0.30 4.64
CA PHE A 143 -15.31 0.45 4.22
C PHE A 143 -15.64 1.22 2.94
N ARG A 144 -15.40 2.52 2.93
CA ARG A 144 -15.66 3.41 1.80
C ARG A 144 -14.37 3.95 1.22
N VAL A 145 -14.30 3.97 -0.12
CA VAL A 145 -13.27 4.67 -0.86
C VAL A 145 -13.63 6.16 -0.88
N MET A 146 -12.67 7.00 -0.53
CA MET A 146 -12.81 8.46 -0.54
C MET A 146 -11.77 9.06 -1.46
N ASP A 147 -12.25 9.69 -2.52
CA ASP A 147 -11.40 10.42 -3.44
C ASP A 147 -11.24 11.88 -3.02
N LEU A 148 -10.00 12.26 -2.79
CA LEU A 148 -9.68 13.59 -2.31
C LEU A 148 -9.36 14.46 -3.52
N LYS A 149 -10.29 15.37 -3.82
CA LYS A 149 -10.05 16.40 -4.84
C LYS A 149 -9.02 17.38 -4.33
N LEU A 150 -7.79 17.17 -4.76
CA LEU A 150 -6.70 18.11 -4.54
C LEU A 150 -6.99 19.40 -5.30
N GLY A 151 -7.11 20.51 -4.57
CA GLY A 151 -7.10 21.83 -5.19
C GLY A 151 -5.76 22.05 -5.93
N PRO A 152 -5.70 22.96 -6.91
CA PRO A 152 -4.51 23.20 -7.74
C PRO A 152 -3.26 23.68 -6.98
N ARG A 153 -3.33 23.85 -5.66
CA ARG A 153 -2.21 24.22 -4.78
C ARG A 153 -2.04 23.29 -3.58
N VAL A 154 -2.93 22.30 -3.41
CA VAL A 154 -2.91 21.34 -2.30
C VAL A 154 -2.40 20.04 -2.87
N TYR A 155 -1.08 19.87 -2.87
CA TYR A 155 -0.46 18.65 -3.40
C TYR A 155 -0.01 17.71 -2.29
N SER A 156 -0.38 17.98 -1.05
CA SER A 156 0.13 17.23 0.08
C SER A 156 -1.00 16.82 0.98
N PHE A 157 -1.11 15.53 1.12
CA PHE A 157 -1.99 14.89 2.06
C PHE A 157 -1.11 14.13 3.05
N GLY A 158 -1.68 13.71 4.16
CA GLY A 158 -0.96 12.90 5.12
C GLY A 158 -1.92 12.28 6.09
N ILE A 159 -2.09 10.96 5.99
CA ILE A 159 -2.92 10.22 6.93
C ILE A 159 -2.05 9.82 8.11
N ALA A 160 -2.25 10.47 9.25
CA ALA A 160 -1.74 9.95 10.52
C ALA A 160 -2.69 8.86 10.97
N LEU A 161 -2.13 7.75 11.42
CA LEU A 161 -2.74 6.47 11.17
C LEU A 161 -2.63 5.66 12.47
N GLY A 162 -3.56 5.87 13.39
CA GLY A 162 -3.58 5.20 14.70
C GLY A 162 -5.01 4.92 15.16
N SER A 163 -5.24 3.80 15.85
CA SER A 163 -6.52 3.57 16.53
C SER A 163 -6.79 4.77 17.47
N GLY A 164 -7.89 5.49 17.22
CA GLY A 164 -8.29 6.68 17.97
C GLY A 164 -7.53 8.00 17.66
N ALA A 165 -6.58 8.01 16.72
CA ALA A 165 -5.85 9.24 16.36
C ALA A 165 -6.57 10.01 15.23
N PRO A 166 -6.49 11.36 15.21
CA PRO A 166 -7.05 12.15 14.11
C PRO A 166 -6.42 11.72 12.78
N HIS A 167 -7.26 11.32 11.83
CA HIS A 167 -6.88 10.76 10.53
C HIS A 167 -6.05 11.72 9.64
N PHE A 168 -5.90 13.00 10.01
CA PHE A 168 -5.14 13.98 9.25
C PHE A 168 -4.09 14.69 10.08
N LEU A 169 -2.91 14.86 9.48
CA LEU A 169 -1.94 15.80 9.99
C LEU A 169 -2.51 17.22 10.01
N PRO A 170 -2.14 18.05 10.99
CA PRO A 170 -2.40 19.48 10.96
C PRO A 170 -1.98 20.11 9.62
N VAL A 171 -2.83 20.97 9.06
CA VAL A 171 -2.59 21.64 7.76
C VAL A 171 -1.22 22.33 7.70
N THR A 172 -0.77 22.91 8.81
CA THR A 172 0.53 23.56 8.96
C THR A 172 1.71 22.63 8.71
N ILE A 173 1.62 21.39 9.18
CA ILE A 173 2.63 20.34 8.98
C ILE A 173 2.67 19.95 7.49
N MET A 174 1.50 19.68 6.89
CA MET A 174 1.39 19.36 5.46
C MET A 174 1.92 20.49 4.57
N GLN A 175 1.59 21.75 4.87
CA GLN A 175 2.11 22.91 4.15
C GLN A 175 3.63 23.02 4.26
N THR A 176 4.20 22.74 5.44
CA THR A 176 5.65 22.80 5.66
C THR A 176 6.37 21.76 4.80
N MET A 177 5.90 20.51 4.80
CA MET A 177 6.46 19.47 3.92
C MET A 177 6.37 19.85 2.45
N THR A 178 5.21 20.37 2.03
CA THR A 178 4.98 20.83 0.66
C THR A 178 6.03 21.86 0.26
N ARG A 179 6.27 22.85 1.12
CA ARG A 179 7.27 23.89 0.89
C ARG A 179 8.68 23.31 0.82
N GLN A 180 9.03 22.34 1.66
CA GLN A 180 10.35 21.69 1.62
C GLN A 180 10.61 20.95 0.31
N ALA A 181 9.62 20.20 -0.17
CA ALA A 181 9.68 19.52 -1.47
C ALA A 181 9.67 20.50 -2.65
N ALA A 182 8.85 21.56 -2.59
CA ALA A 182 8.77 22.58 -3.65
C ALA A 182 10.07 23.37 -3.80
N ARG A 183 10.78 23.64 -2.70
CA ARG A 183 12.09 24.31 -2.70
C ARG A 183 13.22 23.44 -3.26
N ALA A 184 12.98 22.16 -3.58
CA ALA A 184 14.01 21.31 -4.16
C ALA A 184 14.13 21.54 -5.66
N ARG A 185 15.36 21.73 -6.14
CA ARG A 185 15.66 21.94 -7.56
C ARG A 185 15.33 20.69 -8.40
N THR A 186 15.55 19.50 -7.85
CA THR A 186 15.31 18.22 -8.53
C THR A 186 14.31 17.35 -7.76
N LYS A 187 13.77 16.33 -8.44
CA LYS A 187 12.80 15.38 -7.85
C LYS A 187 13.44 14.46 -6.82
N GLU A 188 14.71 14.08 -7.02
CA GLU A 188 15.52 13.29 -6.10
C GLU A 188 15.76 14.06 -4.80
N ARG A 189 16.18 15.33 -4.89
CA ARG A 189 16.37 16.19 -3.72
C ARG A 189 15.06 16.46 -2.97
N ALA A 190 13.92 16.46 -3.68
CA ALA A 190 12.63 16.56 -3.03
C ALA A 190 12.33 15.31 -2.19
N ALA A 191 12.60 14.12 -2.73
CA ALA A 191 12.46 12.86 -2.01
C ALA A 191 13.37 12.79 -0.78
N ASP A 192 14.66 13.14 -0.92
CA ASP A 192 15.62 13.14 0.20
C ASP A 192 15.16 14.06 1.35
N ARG A 193 14.67 15.25 1.02
CA ARG A 193 14.14 16.20 2.02
C ARG A 193 12.89 15.68 2.71
N LEU A 194 12.01 15.00 1.98
CA LEU A 194 10.80 14.39 2.56
C LEU A 194 11.17 13.23 3.49
N CYS A 195 12.11 12.38 3.10
CA CYS A 195 12.65 11.31 3.94
C CYS A 195 13.26 11.88 5.23
N ALA A 196 14.20 12.82 5.14
CA ALA A 196 14.87 13.39 6.30
C ALA A 196 13.88 14.05 7.28
N TRP A 197 12.87 14.73 6.73
CA TRP A 197 11.83 15.36 7.55
C TRP A 197 10.94 14.32 8.23
N PHE A 198 10.51 13.26 7.52
CA PHE A 198 9.70 12.20 8.10
C PHE A 198 10.45 11.46 9.21
N VAL A 199 11.70 11.08 8.97
CA VAL A 199 12.55 10.37 9.93
C VAL A 199 12.72 11.19 11.21
N ARG A 200 12.96 12.50 11.08
CA ARG A 200 13.03 13.41 12.24
C ARG A 200 11.74 13.39 13.05
N MET A 201 10.60 13.56 12.41
CA MET A 201 9.32 13.53 13.13
C MET A 201 9.00 12.16 13.73
N ASN A 202 9.30 11.08 13.02
CA ASN A 202 9.10 9.72 13.53
C ASN A 202 9.87 9.52 14.84
N ARG A 203 11.12 9.99 14.91
CA ARG A 203 11.92 9.96 16.13
C ARG A 203 11.31 10.81 17.25
N GLU A 204 10.88 12.03 16.95
CA GLU A 204 10.23 12.93 17.92
C GLU A 204 8.93 12.33 18.48
N ILE A 205 8.14 11.65 17.64
CA ILE A 205 6.90 10.96 18.04
C ILE A 205 7.22 9.67 18.81
N SER A 206 8.14 8.85 18.31
CA SER A 206 8.55 7.60 18.95
C SER A 206 9.14 7.82 20.35
N ALA A 207 9.87 8.92 20.56
CA ALA A 207 10.37 9.29 21.88
C ALA A 207 9.25 9.61 22.88
N LYS A 208 8.13 10.16 22.41
CA LYS A 208 6.95 10.48 23.22
C LYS A 208 6.02 9.28 23.41
N GLU A 209 5.93 8.43 22.39
CA GLU A 209 4.97 7.33 22.29
C GLU A 209 5.67 5.98 21.97
N PRO A 210 6.69 5.55 22.73
CA PRO A 210 7.56 4.42 22.36
C PRO A 210 6.84 3.07 22.36
N ALA A 211 5.74 2.95 23.10
CA ALA A 211 4.92 1.74 23.13
C ALA A 211 4.11 1.54 21.84
N THR A 212 3.97 2.58 21.03
CA THR A 212 3.06 2.57 19.88
C THR A 212 3.67 3.03 18.57
N VAL A 213 4.76 3.80 18.59
CA VAL A 213 5.48 4.22 17.38
C VAL A 213 6.93 3.79 17.48
N GLY A 214 7.38 3.00 16.50
CA GLY A 214 8.75 2.50 16.45
C GLY A 214 9.77 3.58 16.10
N PRO A 215 11.00 3.50 16.64
CA PRO A 215 12.04 4.48 16.33
C PRO A 215 12.60 4.32 14.91
N GLN A 216 12.50 3.11 14.34
CA GLN A 216 12.88 2.81 12.97
C GLN A 216 11.78 3.22 11.98
N ALA A 217 12.20 3.67 10.80
CA ALA A 217 11.31 4.17 9.76
C ALA A 217 11.61 3.54 8.39
N LEU A 218 10.60 3.52 7.53
CA LEU A 218 10.70 3.19 6.12
C LEU A 218 10.11 4.35 5.32
N CYS A 219 10.82 4.81 4.29
CA CYS A 219 10.34 5.84 3.37
C CYS A 219 10.39 5.30 1.94
N ALA A 220 9.39 5.64 1.12
CA ALA A 220 9.33 5.29 -0.28
C ALA A 220 8.85 6.47 -1.12
N TRP A 221 9.32 6.55 -2.36
CA TRP A 221 8.92 7.59 -3.28
C TRP A 221 8.89 7.12 -4.72
N ALA A 222 8.05 7.78 -5.53
CA ALA A 222 7.89 7.53 -6.94
C ALA A 222 7.76 8.86 -7.66
N TYR A 223 8.28 8.92 -8.88
CA TYR A 223 8.22 10.13 -9.68
C TYR A 223 7.04 10.10 -10.64
N ARG A 224 6.54 11.27 -11.03
CA ARG A 224 5.43 11.40 -11.98
C ARG A 224 5.65 10.64 -13.29
N GLU A 225 6.89 10.66 -13.78
CA GLU A 225 7.31 10.04 -15.04
C GLU A 225 7.63 8.53 -14.91
N GLY A 226 7.50 7.97 -13.70
CA GLY A 226 7.94 6.61 -13.39
C GLY A 226 9.29 6.56 -12.68
N GLY A 227 9.65 5.37 -12.21
CA GLY A 227 10.78 5.16 -11.31
C GLY A 227 10.47 5.53 -9.86
N GLY A 228 11.51 5.55 -9.02
CA GLY A 228 11.36 5.71 -7.58
C GLY A 228 12.25 4.72 -6.82
N ALA A 229 12.23 4.83 -5.50
CA ALA A 229 12.98 3.94 -4.63
C ALA A 229 12.40 3.98 -3.21
N HIS A 230 13.01 3.20 -2.32
CA HIS A 230 12.72 3.23 -0.89
C HIS A 230 14.01 3.17 -0.09
N SER A 231 13.92 3.52 1.19
CA SER A 231 15.02 3.52 2.13
C SER A 231 14.49 3.29 3.54
N ALA A 232 15.13 2.38 4.26
CA ALA A 232 14.89 2.22 5.69
C ALA A 232 15.91 3.03 6.48
N TYR A 233 15.50 3.41 7.69
CA TYR A 233 16.28 4.21 8.62
C TYR A 233 16.22 3.55 10.00
N ASP A 234 17.35 3.52 10.69
CA ASP A 234 17.43 3.05 12.07
C ASP A 234 16.90 4.10 13.08
N ALA A 235 17.01 3.80 14.37
CA ALA A 235 16.56 4.67 15.45
C ALA A 235 17.30 6.02 15.53
N ASP A 236 18.53 6.07 15.00
CA ASP A 236 19.35 7.28 14.93
C ASP A 236 19.07 8.10 13.67
N GLY A 237 18.23 7.57 12.77
CA GLY A 237 17.89 8.19 11.49
C GLY A 237 18.97 7.99 10.43
N CYS A 238 19.89 7.05 10.64
CA CYS A 238 20.88 6.66 9.65
C CYS A 238 20.24 5.67 8.67
N ARG A 239 20.55 5.83 7.38
CA ARG A 239 20.05 4.94 6.33
C ARG A 239 20.69 3.57 6.49
N ILE A 240 19.89 2.52 6.44
CA ILE A 240 20.37 1.14 6.51
C ILE A 240 20.37 0.48 5.12
N ASN A 241 21.41 -0.32 4.84
CA ASN A 241 21.61 -0.96 3.53
C ASN A 241 20.72 -2.18 3.31
N ASN A 242 20.14 -2.75 4.38
CA ASN A 242 19.27 -3.93 4.29
C ASN A 242 17.80 -3.52 4.22
N THR A 243 17.37 -3.06 3.04
CA THR A 243 15.96 -2.88 2.75
C THR A 243 15.47 -4.08 1.96
N SER A 244 14.66 -4.95 2.59
CA SER A 244 13.81 -5.88 1.84
C SER A 244 13.06 -5.12 0.75
N MET A 245 12.84 -5.77 -0.40
CA MET A 245 12.06 -5.16 -1.48
C MET A 245 10.67 -4.83 -0.96
N LEU A 246 10.17 -3.63 -1.29
CA LEU A 246 8.78 -3.30 -0.99
C LEU A 246 7.86 -4.26 -1.77
N PRO A 247 6.79 -4.77 -1.15
CA PRO A 247 5.73 -5.47 -1.84
C PRO A 247 5.29 -4.66 -3.07
N LEU A 248 5.31 -5.31 -4.25
CA LEU A 248 5.02 -4.68 -5.53
C LEU A 248 3.82 -5.35 -6.17
N ILE A 249 2.79 -4.55 -6.45
CA ILE A 249 1.65 -4.95 -7.26
C ILE A 249 1.89 -4.40 -8.65
N SER A 250 2.35 -5.25 -9.58
CA SER A 250 2.66 -4.86 -10.96
C SER A 250 1.43 -4.82 -11.85
N LYS A 251 1.47 -3.98 -12.90
CA LYS A 251 0.47 -3.94 -13.98
C LYS A 251 0.38 -5.26 -14.74
N GLY A 252 1.49 -5.99 -14.79
CA GLY A 252 1.61 -7.25 -15.53
C GLY A 252 0.94 -8.41 -14.82
N PHE A 253 0.38 -9.30 -15.64
CA PHE A 253 -0.06 -10.62 -15.21
C PHE A 253 1.16 -11.42 -14.69
N PRO A 254 1.08 -12.07 -13.52
CA PRO A 254 2.19 -12.83 -12.95
C PRO A 254 2.45 -14.06 -13.81
N MET A 255 3.29 -13.90 -14.83
CA MET A 255 3.63 -14.99 -15.77
C MET A 255 4.17 -16.21 -15.04
N ASN A 256 4.85 -16.06 -13.90
CA ASN A 256 5.30 -17.18 -13.08
C ASN A 256 4.15 -18.04 -12.52
N GLN A 257 2.98 -17.45 -12.21
CA GLN A 257 1.81 -18.17 -11.73
C GLN A 257 1.08 -18.93 -12.84
N VAL A 258 1.31 -18.56 -14.10
CA VAL A 258 0.75 -19.27 -15.27
C VAL A 258 1.73 -20.27 -15.83
N LEU A 259 3.00 -19.89 -15.88
CA LEU A 259 4.08 -20.75 -16.34
C LEU A 259 4.23 -21.96 -15.42
N GLY A 260 4.06 -21.86 -14.10
CA GLY A 260 4.15 -23.02 -13.21
C GLY A 260 3.16 -24.14 -13.57
N PRO A 261 1.84 -23.90 -13.50
CA PRO A 261 0.81 -24.87 -13.88
C PRO A 261 0.89 -25.30 -15.35
N LEU A 262 1.21 -24.38 -16.26
CA LEU A 262 1.38 -24.69 -17.68
C LEU A 262 2.62 -25.58 -17.91
N TRP A 263 3.71 -25.33 -17.20
CA TRP A 263 4.94 -26.11 -17.27
C TRP A 263 4.76 -27.49 -16.66
N GLU A 264 4.03 -27.63 -15.56
CA GLU A 264 3.63 -28.94 -15.03
C GLU A 264 2.78 -29.72 -16.03
N HIS A 265 1.85 -29.06 -16.74
CA HIS A 265 1.06 -29.69 -17.78
C HIS A 265 1.94 -30.16 -18.95
N VAL A 266 2.84 -29.29 -19.42
CA VAL A 266 3.83 -29.63 -20.46
C VAL A 266 4.73 -30.78 -20.02
N GLN A 267 5.22 -30.79 -18.77
CA GLN A 267 6.04 -31.87 -18.22
C GLN A 267 5.29 -33.19 -18.12
N ARG A 268 4.01 -33.17 -17.70
CA ARG A 268 3.15 -34.38 -17.70
C ARG A 268 2.98 -34.92 -19.11
N GLN A 269 2.75 -34.06 -20.10
CA GLN A 269 2.65 -34.47 -21.51
C GLN A 269 3.97 -35.01 -22.07
N MET A 270 5.11 -34.41 -21.73
CA MET A 270 6.43 -34.95 -22.06
C MET A 270 6.66 -36.32 -21.43
N ALA A 271 6.24 -36.51 -20.17
CA ALA A 271 6.38 -37.77 -19.43
C ALA A 271 5.46 -38.89 -19.94
N THR A 272 4.28 -38.56 -20.50
CA THR A 272 3.33 -39.54 -21.07
C THR A 272 3.68 -40.00 -22.49
N GLY A 273 4.86 -39.64 -23.02
CA GLY A 273 5.44 -40.32 -24.17
C GLY A 273 5.43 -39.51 -25.46
N TRP A 274 6.01 -38.32 -25.44
CA TRP A 274 6.30 -37.62 -26.69
C TRP A 274 7.49 -38.26 -27.40
N LYS A 275 7.16 -39.17 -28.30
CA LYS A 275 8.04 -39.63 -29.38
C LYS A 275 7.40 -39.12 -30.66
N THR A 276 8.22 -38.50 -31.52
CA THR A 276 7.90 -37.97 -32.86
C THR A 276 7.37 -36.53 -32.89
N GLY A 277 7.99 -35.73 -33.77
CA GLY A 277 7.94 -34.26 -33.82
C GLY A 277 6.62 -33.66 -34.32
N GLU A 278 5.52 -34.00 -33.69
CA GLU A 278 4.23 -33.32 -33.87
C GLU A 278 4.05 -32.19 -32.85
N ALA A 279 3.29 -31.15 -33.24
CA ALA A 279 2.99 -30.01 -32.40
C ALA A 279 2.20 -30.40 -31.13
N PRO A 280 2.35 -29.69 -30.00
CA PRO A 280 1.59 -29.92 -28.78
C PRO A 280 0.09 -30.03 -29.04
N PRO A 281 -0.61 -31.04 -28.49
CA PRO A 281 -2.07 -31.00 -28.48
C PRO A 281 -2.49 -29.75 -27.69
N VAL A 282 -3.38 -28.95 -28.30
CA VAL A 282 -3.95 -27.78 -27.65
C VAL A 282 -4.73 -28.27 -26.42
N PRO A 283 -4.51 -27.69 -25.22
CA PRO A 283 -5.22 -28.11 -24.01
C PRO A 283 -6.73 -28.07 -24.24
N SER A 284 -7.45 -29.09 -23.76
CA SER A 284 -8.90 -29.09 -23.81
C SER A 284 -9.49 -27.93 -22.99
N GLN A 285 -10.72 -27.52 -23.29
CA GLN A 285 -11.37 -26.42 -22.55
C GLN A 285 -11.51 -26.75 -21.05
N GLU A 286 -11.68 -28.02 -20.67
CA GLU A 286 -11.73 -28.45 -19.28
C GLU A 286 -10.37 -28.33 -18.58
N GLU A 287 -9.28 -28.66 -19.27
CA GLU A 287 -7.91 -28.47 -18.77
C GLU A 287 -7.57 -26.99 -18.65
N LEU A 288 -7.96 -26.15 -19.62
CA LEU A 288 -7.84 -24.70 -19.52
C LEU A 288 -8.63 -24.16 -18.33
N ASN A 289 -9.84 -24.66 -18.08
CA ASN A 289 -10.66 -24.27 -16.94
C ASN A 289 -10.07 -24.76 -15.60
N ALA A 290 -9.36 -25.90 -15.58
CA ALA A 290 -8.67 -26.42 -14.41
C ALA A 290 -7.39 -25.63 -14.10
N ILE A 291 -6.61 -25.31 -15.13
CA ILE A 291 -5.42 -24.43 -15.06
C ILE A 291 -5.85 -23.02 -14.62
N THR A 292 -6.95 -22.49 -15.17
CA THR A 292 -7.50 -21.20 -14.74
C THR A 292 -7.88 -21.22 -13.26
N ARG A 293 -8.47 -22.33 -12.77
CA ARG A 293 -8.80 -22.51 -11.36
C ARG A 293 -7.58 -22.67 -10.46
N SER A 294 -6.48 -23.26 -10.95
CA SER A 294 -5.24 -23.39 -10.19
C SER A 294 -4.35 -22.13 -10.23
N ILE A 295 -4.52 -21.28 -11.25
CA ILE A 295 -3.96 -19.92 -11.28
C ILE A 295 -4.75 -19.02 -10.33
N ASP A 296 -6.06 -19.24 -10.19
CA ASP A 296 -6.94 -18.55 -9.25
C ASP A 296 -6.82 -19.06 -7.80
N ASP A 297 -5.61 -19.51 -7.41
CA ASP A 297 -5.25 -19.83 -6.02
C ASP A 297 -4.91 -18.54 -5.25
N ARG A 298 -5.72 -17.49 -5.47
CA ARG A 298 -5.74 -16.29 -4.62
C ARG A 298 -5.76 -16.79 -3.19
N PRO A 299 -4.96 -16.21 -2.26
CA PRO A 299 -5.04 -16.60 -0.85
C PRO A 299 -6.52 -16.62 -0.49
N LYS A 300 -7.01 -17.80 -0.03
CA LYS A 300 -8.43 -17.99 0.27
C LYS A 300 -8.87 -16.74 1.01
N ARG A 301 -9.95 -16.12 0.55
CA ARG A 301 -10.49 -14.85 1.08
C ARG A 301 -10.77 -14.88 2.59
N LYS A 302 -10.53 -16.01 3.26
CA LYS A 302 -10.44 -16.18 4.69
C LYS A 302 -9.11 -16.86 5.05
N PHE A 303 -8.36 -16.22 5.95
CA PHE A 303 -7.38 -16.90 6.79
C PHE A 303 -8.12 -17.49 7.99
#